data_AF-A0A9D6CHT8-F1
#
_entry.id   AF-A0A9D6CHT8-F1
#
_cell.length_a   1.000
_cell.length_b   1.000
_cell.length_c   1.000
_cell.angle_alpha   90.00
_cell.angle_beta   90.00
_cell.angle_gamma   90.00
#
_symmetry.space_group_name_H-M   'P 1'
#
loop_
_entity.id
_entity.type
_entity.pdbx_description
1 polymer ?
#
loop_
_entity_poly.entity_id
_entity_poly.type
_entity_poly.pdbx_seq_one_letter_code
_entity_poly.pdbx_strand_id
1 'polypeptide(L)'
;MASSADAAFVASLVARTEGRSELCGHAATLAWDASGSVTMHARAAFQHDFEDGEGTPFQSWALELGPALDGGAMYLFEQRTLGAAGLGAMRATLLEDLFARWIDPATNRVIGPHASRATISAAFQLVVWEIVHENLDTADAGVARARMTLGLGAFQADASATTASAFSEIVESLGAGGFLGSGLEVLANPVAQDQIRAVPAPAAALALLAGLGAPVRRRRG
;
A
#
# COMPACT_ATOMS: atom_id res chain seq x y z
N MET A 1 13.55 1.65 -22.05
CA MET A 1 13.46 1.65 -20.58
C MET A 1 14.18 2.89 -20.09
N ALA A 2 13.44 3.94 -19.72
CA ALA A 2 14.06 5.10 -19.10
C ALA A 2 14.35 4.74 -17.65
N SER A 3 15.63 4.74 -17.28
CA SER A 3 16.07 4.81 -15.89
C SER A 3 15.54 6.14 -15.33
N SER A 4 14.42 6.11 -14.62
CA SER A 4 14.02 7.24 -13.78
C SER A 4 15.10 7.40 -12.73
N ALA A 5 15.85 8.49 -12.76
CA ALA A 5 16.73 8.83 -11.66
C ALA A 5 15.89 8.99 -10.39
N ASP A 6 16.39 8.51 -9.26
CA ASP A 6 15.77 8.74 -7.96
C ASP A 6 15.68 10.25 -7.73
N ALA A 7 14.45 10.77 -7.66
CA ALA A 7 14.19 12.20 -7.49
C ALA A 7 13.89 12.47 -6.01
N ALA A 8 14.66 13.36 -5.39
CA ALA A 8 14.37 13.81 -4.04
C ALA A 8 13.38 14.98 -4.07
N PHE A 9 12.40 14.97 -3.18
CA PHE A 9 11.42 16.05 -3.04
C PHE A 9 11.01 16.22 -1.57
N VAL A 10 10.54 17.41 -1.24
CA VAL A 10 10.05 17.71 0.11
C VAL A 10 8.53 17.56 0.14
N ALA A 11 8.01 16.93 1.19
CA ALA A 11 6.58 16.86 1.46
C ALA A 11 6.29 17.07 2.94
N SER A 12 5.15 17.66 3.25
CA SER A 12 4.66 17.86 4.62
C SER A 12 3.48 16.94 4.91
N LEU A 13 3.48 16.30 6.08
CA LEU A 13 2.33 15.49 6.51
C LEU A 13 1.21 16.42 6.96
N VAL A 14 0.13 16.52 6.19
CA VAL A 14 -1.02 17.39 6.48
C VAL A 14 -1.96 16.71 7.47
N ALA A 15 -2.27 15.44 7.24
CA ALA A 15 -3.21 14.71 8.08
C ALA A 15 -3.01 13.19 8.04
N ARG A 16 -3.57 12.53 9.05
CA ARG A 16 -3.90 11.10 9.02
C ARG A 16 -5.42 10.99 8.93
N THR A 17 -5.96 10.78 7.75
CA THR A 17 -7.39 11.00 7.47
C THR A 17 -8.25 9.76 7.64
N GLU A 18 -7.77 8.59 7.20
CA GLU A 18 -8.57 7.36 7.17
C GLU A 18 -7.76 6.23 7.81
N GLY A 19 -8.25 5.69 8.92
CA GLY A 19 -7.56 4.62 9.64
C GLY A 19 -7.91 4.57 11.11
N ARG A 20 -7.14 3.79 11.85
CA ARG A 20 -7.18 3.73 13.31
C ARG A 20 -5.88 3.20 13.87
N SER A 21 -5.73 3.35 15.19
CA SER A 21 -4.66 2.67 15.90
C SER A 21 -5.02 1.20 16.10
N GLU A 22 -4.11 0.31 15.74
CA GLU A 22 -4.19 -1.14 16.01
C GLU A 22 -2.92 -1.55 16.78
N LEU A 23 -2.99 -2.64 17.54
CA LEU A 23 -1.82 -3.20 18.21
C LEU A 23 -1.06 -4.07 17.21
N CYS A 24 0.18 -3.71 16.89
CA CYS A 24 1.01 -4.47 15.96
C CYS A 24 2.40 -4.68 16.53
N GLY A 25 3.02 -5.79 16.15
CA GLY A 25 4.40 -6.11 16.48
C GLY A 25 5.07 -6.87 15.36
N HIS A 26 6.40 -6.85 15.38
CA HIS A 26 7.21 -7.57 14.41
C HIS A 26 8.46 -8.16 15.08
N ALA A 27 8.80 -9.39 14.70
CA ALA A 27 10.05 -10.04 15.08
C ALA A 27 10.64 -10.80 13.88
N ALA A 28 11.66 -10.20 13.25
CA ALA A 28 12.29 -10.72 12.03
C ALA A 28 12.90 -12.13 12.15
N THR A 29 13.04 -12.66 13.37
CA THR A 29 13.57 -14.01 13.64
C THR A 29 12.52 -15.11 13.54
N LEU A 30 11.23 -14.77 13.53
CA LEU A 30 10.14 -15.73 13.46
C LEU A 30 9.87 -16.12 12.00
N ALA A 31 9.58 -17.39 11.74
CA ALA A 31 9.04 -17.82 10.45
C ALA A 31 7.55 -17.48 10.36
N TRP A 32 6.97 -17.49 9.15
CA TRP A 32 5.55 -17.16 8.91
C TRP A 32 4.53 -18.01 9.69
N ASP A 33 4.89 -19.24 10.05
CA ASP A 33 4.04 -20.18 10.78
C ASP A 33 4.36 -20.24 12.28
N ALA A 34 5.25 -19.36 12.76
CA ALA A 34 5.67 -19.37 14.15
C ALA A 34 4.56 -18.89 15.09
N SER A 35 4.39 -19.60 16.20
CA SER A 35 3.46 -19.26 17.29
C SER A 35 4.08 -18.40 18.40
N GLY A 36 5.34 -17.97 18.22
CA GLY A 36 6.01 -17.09 19.17
C GLY A 36 5.36 -15.70 19.21
N SER A 37 5.23 -15.11 20.40
CA SER A 37 4.62 -13.78 20.53
C SER A 37 5.61 -12.67 20.19
N VAL A 38 5.11 -11.62 19.54
CA VAL A 38 5.85 -10.37 19.33
C VAL A 38 5.48 -9.33 20.40
N THR A 39 6.36 -8.35 20.61
CA THR A 39 6.00 -7.20 21.46
C THR A 39 5.06 -6.28 20.68
N MET A 40 3.85 -6.12 21.21
CA MET A 40 2.81 -5.31 20.58
C MET A 40 2.91 -3.84 20.98
N HIS A 41 2.78 -2.96 20.00
CA HIS A 41 2.71 -1.52 20.19
C HIS A 41 1.49 -0.96 19.47
N ALA A 42 0.86 0.06 20.03
CA ALA A 42 -0.15 0.81 19.29
C ALA A 42 0.52 1.51 18.09
N ARG A 43 0.11 1.13 16.88
CA ARG A 43 0.62 1.69 15.63
C ARG A 43 -0.49 2.43 14.90
N ALA A 44 -0.12 3.54 14.25
CA ALA A 44 -1.03 4.32 13.45
C ALA A 44 -1.25 3.61 12.10
N ALA A 45 -2.27 2.75 12.01
CA ALA A 45 -2.68 2.12 10.76
C ALA A 45 -3.59 3.07 9.96
N PHE A 46 -2.98 4.08 9.34
CA PHE A 46 -3.67 5.16 8.62
C PHE A 46 -3.13 5.36 7.22
N GLN A 47 -4.00 5.87 6.35
CA GLN A 47 -3.60 6.60 5.17
C GLN A 47 -3.05 7.98 5.59
N HIS A 48 -1.92 8.35 5.01
CA HIS A 48 -1.29 9.65 5.20
C HIS A 48 -1.65 10.59 4.04
N ASP A 49 -2.11 11.79 4.37
CA ASP A 49 -2.30 12.88 3.41
C ASP A 49 -1.10 13.82 3.51
N PHE A 50 -0.37 13.94 2.40
CA PHE A 50 0.77 14.81 2.24
C PHE A 50 0.48 15.92 1.25
N GLU A 51 1.22 17.02 1.36
CA GLU A 51 1.38 18.03 0.33
C GLU A 51 2.87 18.15 0.00
N ASP A 52 3.23 18.13 -1.29
CA ASP A 52 4.59 18.37 -1.73
C ASP A 52 4.99 19.86 -1.66
N GLY A 53 6.24 20.17 -2.00
CA GLY A 53 6.75 21.55 -2.00
C GLY A 53 6.03 22.52 -2.95
N GLU A 54 5.21 22.02 -3.88
CA GLU A 54 4.38 22.81 -4.79
C GLU A 54 2.92 22.92 -4.29
N GLY A 55 2.59 22.29 -3.16
CA GLY A 55 1.24 22.22 -2.62
C GLY A 55 0.35 21.18 -3.31
N THR A 56 0.94 20.24 -4.06
CA THR A 56 0.19 19.16 -4.69
C THR A 56 -0.10 18.07 -3.66
N PRO A 57 -1.38 17.72 -3.42
CA PRO A 57 -1.72 16.69 -2.45
C PRO A 57 -1.44 15.30 -3.00
N PHE A 58 -0.99 14.40 -2.13
CA PHE A 58 -0.90 12.97 -2.43
C PHE A 58 -1.15 12.12 -1.18
N GLN A 59 -1.52 10.87 -1.40
CA GLN A 59 -1.79 9.89 -0.37
C GLN A 59 -0.67 8.86 -0.31
N SER A 60 -0.32 8.39 0.88
CA SER A 60 0.64 7.31 1.06
C SER A 60 0.32 6.42 2.26
N TRP A 61 1.00 5.28 2.32
CA TRP A 61 0.92 4.30 3.40
C TRP A 61 2.33 3.98 3.89
N ALA A 62 2.47 3.67 5.18
CA ALA A 62 3.77 3.35 5.75
C ALA A 62 4.22 1.95 5.32
N LEU A 63 5.48 1.82 4.90
CA LEU A 63 6.12 0.53 4.67
C LEU A 63 6.74 -0.03 5.94
N GLU A 64 7.00 0.81 6.94
CA GLU A 64 7.64 0.43 8.19
C GLU A 64 6.71 0.67 9.39
N LEU A 65 6.91 -0.05 10.50
CA LEU A 65 6.16 0.19 11.75
C LEU A 65 6.65 1.45 12.51
N GLY A 66 7.78 2.04 12.12
CA GLY A 66 8.29 3.29 12.67
C GLY A 66 9.76 3.55 12.31
N PRO A 67 10.32 4.72 12.69
CA PRO A 67 9.70 5.77 13.50
C PRO A 67 8.54 6.48 12.78
N ALA A 68 7.49 6.82 13.54
CA ALA A 68 6.27 7.40 12.98
C ALA A 68 6.50 8.83 12.45
N LEU A 69 5.73 9.21 11.42
CA LEU A 69 5.71 10.59 10.90
C LEU A 69 4.97 11.51 11.86
N ASP A 70 5.54 12.65 12.26
CA ASP A 70 4.86 13.73 12.95
C ASP A 70 4.05 14.64 12.01
N GLY A 71 2.86 15.06 12.46
CA GLY A 71 1.97 15.96 11.71
C GLY A 71 2.54 17.38 11.63
N GLY A 72 2.44 18.01 10.46
CA GLY A 72 3.00 19.33 10.16
C GLY A 72 4.52 19.36 9.95
N ALA A 73 5.22 18.24 10.17
CA ALA A 73 6.64 18.14 9.85
C ALA A 73 6.86 17.96 8.33
N MET A 74 8.03 18.41 7.87
CA MET A 74 8.49 18.25 6.50
C MET A 74 9.49 17.10 6.40
N TYR A 75 9.38 16.32 5.35
CA TYR A 75 10.21 15.16 5.06
C TYR A 75 10.84 15.31 3.69
N LEU A 76 12.15 15.09 3.62
CA LEU A 76 12.84 14.91 2.35
C LEU A 76 12.72 13.44 1.96
N PHE A 77 11.91 13.15 0.95
CA PHE A 77 11.73 11.80 0.43
C PHE A 77 12.60 11.62 -0.82
N GLU A 78 13.27 10.47 -0.89
CA GLU A 78 13.87 9.97 -2.13
C GLU A 78 12.86 9.05 -2.81
N GLN A 79 12.39 9.43 -4.01
CA GLN A 79 11.48 8.61 -4.80
C GLN A 79 12.24 7.48 -5.45
N ARG A 80 11.76 6.25 -5.27
CA ARG A 80 12.27 5.04 -5.92
C ARG A 80 11.13 4.29 -6.57
N THR A 81 11.39 3.68 -7.73
CA THR A 81 10.44 2.69 -8.28
C THR A 81 10.32 1.49 -7.33
N LEU A 82 9.17 0.81 -7.33
CA LEU A 82 8.97 -0.36 -6.47
C LEU A 82 10.06 -1.44 -6.66
N GLY A 83 10.51 -1.65 -7.89
CA GLY A 83 11.60 -2.59 -8.20
C GLY A 83 12.97 -2.16 -7.66
N ALA A 84 13.25 -0.85 -7.62
CA ALA A 84 14.48 -0.30 -7.06
C ALA A 84 14.49 -0.27 -5.52
N ALA A 85 13.32 -0.35 -4.88
CA ALA A 85 13.18 -0.34 -3.42
C ALA A 85 13.65 -1.63 -2.72
N GLY A 86 14.00 -2.68 -3.47
CA GLY A 86 14.60 -3.89 -2.90
C GLY A 86 13.63 -4.85 -2.20
N LEU A 87 12.32 -4.67 -2.33
CA LEU A 87 11.30 -5.54 -1.69
C LEU A 87 11.26 -6.97 -2.25
N GLY A 88 11.81 -7.19 -3.44
CA GLY A 88 11.75 -8.46 -4.16
C GLY A 88 10.46 -8.63 -4.97
N ALA A 89 10.53 -9.45 -6.03
CA ALA A 89 9.46 -9.57 -7.02
C ALA A 89 8.12 -10.02 -6.42
N MET A 90 8.14 -11.01 -5.51
CA MET A 90 6.92 -11.52 -4.86
C MET A 90 6.15 -10.42 -4.10
N ARG A 91 6.86 -9.64 -3.27
CA ARG A 91 6.23 -8.55 -2.50
C ARG A 91 5.76 -7.42 -3.40
N ALA A 92 6.54 -7.10 -4.43
CA ALA A 92 6.15 -6.12 -5.43
C ALA A 92 4.83 -6.52 -6.12
N THR A 93 4.70 -7.78 -6.55
CA THR A 93 3.45 -8.30 -7.14
C THR A 93 2.26 -8.20 -6.19
N LEU A 94 2.43 -8.53 -4.90
CA LEU A 94 1.35 -8.43 -3.93
C LEU A 94 0.95 -6.97 -3.64
N LEU A 95 1.91 -6.05 -3.54
CA LEU A 95 1.63 -4.63 -3.34
C LEU A 95 0.95 -4.01 -4.56
N GLU A 96 1.42 -4.31 -5.77
CA GLU A 96 0.80 -3.84 -7.01
C GLU A 96 -0.65 -4.31 -7.13
N ASP A 97 -0.91 -5.59 -6.83
CA ASP A 97 -2.25 -6.17 -6.89
C ASP A 97 -3.16 -5.60 -5.78
N LEU A 98 -2.64 -5.43 -4.56
CA LEU A 98 -3.34 -4.78 -3.45
C LEU A 98 -3.80 -3.37 -3.85
N PHE A 99 -2.89 -2.55 -4.36
CA PHE A 99 -3.20 -1.18 -4.75
C PHE A 99 -4.16 -1.12 -5.94
N ALA A 100 -3.96 -1.97 -6.95
CA ALA A 100 -4.84 -2.03 -8.13
C ALA A 100 -6.30 -2.35 -7.77
N ARG A 101 -6.51 -3.15 -6.72
CA ARG A 101 -7.85 -3.59 -6.29
C ARG A 101 -8.52 -2.65 -5.30
N TRP A 102 -7.74 -2.04 -4.41
CA TRP A 102 -8.28 -1.37 -3.23
C TRP A 102 -8.06 0.14 -3.20
N ILE A 103 -7.30 0.72 -4.12
CA ILE A 103 -7.14 2.16 -4.24
C ILE A 103 -7.93 2.69 -5.43
N ASP A 104 -8.80 3.65 -5.17
CA ASP A 104 -9.54 4.37 -6.21
C ASP A 104 -8.58 5.30 -6.96
N PRO A 105 -8.32 5.09 -8.27
CA PRO A 105 -7.39 5.91 -9.03
C PRO A 105 -7.85 7.36 -9.21
N ALA A 106 -9.14 7.67 -8.99
CA ALA A 106 -9.66 9.03 -9.08
C ALA A 106 -9.43 9.84 -7.79
N THR A 107 -9.40 9.16 -6.64
CA THR A 107 -9.31 9.82 -5.32
C THR A 107 -8.06 9.48 -4.53
N ASN A 108 -7.28 8.48 -4.98
CA ASN A 108 -6.17 7.86 -4.24
C ASN A 108 -6.55 7.42 -2.82
N ARG A 109 -7.82 7.09 -2.60
CA ARG A 109 -8.32 6.59 -1.31
C ARG A 109 -8.66 5.12 -1.40
N VAL A 110 -8.67 4.47 -0.24
CA VAL A 110 -9.19 3.11 -0.12
C VAL A 110 -10.65 3.05 -0.56
N ILE A 111 -10.97 2.12 -1.46
CA ILE A 111 -12.30 1.86 -1.99
C ILE A 111 -13.19 1.34 -0.86
N GLY A 112 -14.36 1.93 -0.72
CA GLY A 112 -15.35 1.54 0.27
C GLY A 112 -16.27 2.70 0.67
N PRO A 113 -17.41 2.39 1.31
CA PRO A 113 -18.33 3.41 1.80
C PRO A 113 -17.68 4.24 2.91
N HIS A 114 -18.04 5.52 3.00
CA HIS A 114 -17.44 6.46 3.94
C HIS A 114 -17.51 5.97 5.40
N ALA A 115 -18.63 5.35 5.79
CA ALA A 115 -18.84 4.84 7.16
C ALA A 115 -17.87 3.73 7.59
N SER A 116 -17.31 2.96 6.65
CA SER A 116 -16.36 1.87 6.95
C SER A 116 -14.93 2.19 6.50
N ARG A 117 -14.69 3.35 5.87
CA ARG A 117 -13.41 3.64 5.23
C ARG A 117 -12.24 3.66 6.21
N ALA A 118 -12.43 4.15 7.43
CA ALA A 118 -11.41 4.09 8.48
C ALA A 118 -11.01 2.63 8.82
N THR A 119 -11.98 1.72 8.92
CA THR A 119 -11.71 0.29 9.17
C THR A 119 -11.00 -0.36 7.99
N ILE A 120 -11.47 -0.14 6.76
CA ILE A 120 -10.86 -0.73 5.56
C ILE A 120 -9.45 -0.16 5.36
N SER A 121 -9.22 1.13 5.63
CA SER A 121 -7.90 1.75 5.54
C SER A 121 -6.92 1.20 6.58
N ALA A 122 -7.37 0.95 7.81
CA ALA A 122 -6.55 0.28 8.81
C ALA A 122 -6.20 -1.15 8.35
N ALA A 123 -7.18 -1.90 7.85
CA ALA A 123 -6.94 -3.24 7.33
C ALA A 123 -5.98 -3.25 6.13
N PHE A 124 -6.14 -2.30 5.19
CA PHE A 124 -5.22 -2.10 4.08
C PHE A 124 -3.79 -1.88 4.56
N GLN A 125 -3.59 -1.00 5.55
CA GLN A 125 -2.27 -0.74 6.14
C GLN A 125 -1.70 -1.98 6.86
N LEU A 126 -2.53 -2.80 7.51
CA LEU A 126 -2.09 -4.09 8.07
C LEU A 126 -1.64 -5.06 6.97
N VAL A 127 -2.35 -5.12 5.83
CA VAL A 127 -1.93 -5.95 4.68
C VAL A 127 -0.62 -5.46 4.08
N VAL A 128 -0.39 -4.14 4.00
CA VAL A 128 0.91 -3.58 3.58
C VAL A 128 2.02 -4.08 4.50
N TRP A 129 1.85 -3.95 5.83
CA TRP A 129 2.87 -4.41 6.77
C TRP A 129 3.05 -5.93 6.76
N GLU A 130 1.98 -6.70 6.61
CA GLU A 130 2.05 -8.15 6.45
C GLU A 130 2.92 -8.51 5.23
N ILE A 131 2.68 -7.90 4.07
CA ILE A 131 3.48 -8.17 2.86
C ILE A 131 4.97 -7.82 3.09
N VAL A 132 5.24 -6.68 3.73
CA VAL A 132 6.60 -6.13 3.85
C VAL A 132 7.41 -6.83 4.96
N HIS A 133 6.79 -7.11 6.10
CA HIS A 133 7.47 -7.58 7.30
C HIS A 133 7.32 -9.07 7.57
N GLU A 134 6.41 -9.79 6.90
CA GLU A 134 6.30 -11.22 7.07
C GLU A 134 7.44 -11.98 6.36
N ASN A 135 7.92 -13.04 7.02
CA ASN A 135 8.90 -13.99 6.52
C ASN A 135 8.22 -15.11 5.74
N LEU A 136 7.58 -14.74 4.64
CA LEU A 136 6.72 -15.59 3.82
C LEU A 136 7.40 -16.81 3.19
N ASP A 137 8.74 -16.90 3.20
CA ASP A 137 9.55 -18.04 2.73
C ASP A 137 9.09 -18.67 1.39
N THR A 138 8.82 -17.81 0.40
CA THR A 138 8.46 -18.22 -0.95
C THR A 138 8.72 -17.09 -1.96
N ALA A 139 8.94 -17.46 -3.21
CA ALA A 139 8.98 -16.52 -4.35
C ALA A 139 7.64 -16.45 -5.10
N ASP A 140 6.68 -17.32 -4.80
CA ASP A 140 5.36 -17.37 -5.43
C ASP A 140 4.36 -16.50 -4.65
N ALA A 141 3.77 -15.50 -5.31
CA ALA A 141 2.83 -14.57 -4.69
C ALA A 141 1.53 -15.24 -4.24
N GLY A 142 1.06 -16.28 -4.93
CA GLY A 142 -0.13 -17.03 -4.54
C GLY A 142 0.11 -17.85 -3.27
N VAL A 143 1.28 -18.51 -3.17
CA VAL A 143 1.70 -19.22 -1.96
C VAL A 143 1.91 -18.24 -0.80
N ALA A 144 2.52 -17.09 -1.06
CA ALA A 144 2.71 -16.03 -0.07
C ALA A 144 1.36 -15.55 0.49
N ARG A 145 0.42 -15.20 -0.39
CA ARG A 145 -0.95 -14.80 -0.02
C ARG A 145 -1.65 -15.83 0.86
N ALA A 146 -1.50 -17.12 0.55
CA ALA A 146 -2.12 -18.19 1.35
C ALA A 146 -1.52 -18.35 2.76
N ARG A 147 -0.36 -17.75 3.03
CA ARG A 147 0.32 -17.77 4.34
C ARG A 147 -0.02 -16.56 5.20
N MET A 148 -0.57 -15.50 4.61
CA MET A 148 -0.82 -14.23 5.29
C MET A 148 -1.85 -14.36 6.41
N THR A 149 -1.52 -13.89 7.60
CA THR A 149 -2.39 -13.96 8.79
C THR A 149 -1.97 -12.95 9.83
N LEU A 150 -2.89 -12.51 10.70
CA LEU A 150 -2.55 -11.56 11.78
C LEU A 150 -2.08 -12.24 13.08
N GLY A 151 -2.29 -13.56 13.22
CA GLY A 151 -2.16 -14.27 14.50
C GLY A 151 -0.90 -15.11 14.67
N LEU A 152 -0.13 -15.31 13.62
CA LEU A 152 1.10 -16.10 13.59
C LEU A 152 2.12 -15.34 12.74
N GLY A 153 3.39 -15.70 12.85
CA GLY A 153 4.41 -15.20 11.95
C GLY A 153 5.32 -14.13 12.53
N ALA A 154 6.14 -13.55 11.66
CA ALA A 154 7.03 -12.46 11.97
C ALA A 154 6.28 -11.15 12.20
N PHE A 155 5.21 -10.88 11.45
CA PHE A 155 4.30 -9.78 11.73
C PHE A 155 3.06 -10.32 12.43
N GLN A 156 2.60 -9.62 13.47
CA GLN A 156 1.35 -9.97 14.13
C GLN A 156 0.60 -8.70 14.49
N ALA A 157 -0.72 -8.78 14.49
CA ALA A 157 -1.58 -7.69 14.94
C ALA A 157 -2.75 -8.20 15.80
N ASP A 158 -2.96 -7.56 16.94
CA ASP A 158 -4.19 -7.64 17.71
C ASP A 158 -5.11 -6.50 17.24
N ALA A 159 -5.78 -6.78 16.12
CA ALA A 159 -6.66 -5.84 15.45
C ALA A 159 -8.11 -5.96 15.93
N SER A 160 -8.86 -4.85 15.92
CA SER A 160 -10.30 -4.90 16.18
C SER A 160 -11.01 -5.88 15.23
N ALA A 161 -12.07 -6.54 15.71
CA ALA A 161 -12.76 -7.58 14.94
C ALA A 161 -13.22 -7.13 13.54
N THR A 162 -13.64 -5.87 13.40
CA THR A 162 -14.02 -5.29 12.10
C THR A 162 -12.84 -5.08 11.18
N THR A 163 -11.68 -4.69 11.72
CA THR A 163 -10.43 -4.53 10.94
C THR A 163 -9.88 -5.90 10.54
N ALA A 164 -9.91 -6.88 11.44
CA ALA A 164 -9.50 -8.25 11.13
C ALA A 164 -10.38 -8.88 10.04
N SER A 165 -11.71 -8.65 10.08
CA SER A 165 -12.62 -9.09 9.02
C SER A 165 -12.30 -8.43 7.67
N ALA A 166 -12.03 -7.13 7.65
CA ALA A 166 -11.65 -6.42 6.43
C ALA A 166 -10.27 -6.86 5.92
N PHE A 167 -9.32 -7.17 6.81
CA PHE A 167 -8.02 -7.74 6.44
C PHE A 167 -8.20 -9.06 5.68
N SER A 168 -9.02 -9.97 6.20
CA SER A 168 -9.32 -11.24 5.54
C SER A 168 -9.95 -11.04 4.16
N GLU A 169 -10.90 -10.11 4.02
CA GLU A 169 -11.52 -9.77 2.73
C GLU A 169 -10.48 -9.25 1.72
N ILE A 170 -9.59 -8.35 2.16
CA ILE A 170 -8.53 -7.81 1.31
C ILE A 170 -7.59 -8.94 0.87
N VAL A 171 -7.09 -9.77 1.81
CA VAL A 171 -6.19 -10.89 1.50
C VAL A 171 -6.86 -11.93 0.59
N GLU A 172 -8.15 -12.18 0.75
CA GLU A 172 -8.93 -13.07 -0.13
C GLU A 172 -9.06 -12.56 -1.56
N SER A 173 -9.11 -11.23 -1.74
CA SER A 173 -9.20 -10.62 -3.07
C SER A 173 -7.89 -10.70 -3.87
N LEU A 174 -6.75 -10.83 -3.20
CA LEU A 174 -5.44 -10.80 -3.85
C LEU A 174 -5.26 -11.99 -4.79
N GLY A 175 -4.84 -11.71 -6.02
CA GLY A 175 -4.69 -12.69 -7.10
C GLY A 175 -6.00 -13.21 -7.69
N ALA A 176 -7.17 -12.74 -7.24
CA ALA A 176 -8.46 -13.15 -7.79
C ALA A 176 -8.58 -12.69 -9.26
N GLY A 177 -8.68 -13.66 -10.18
CA GLY A 177 -8.64 -13.39 -11.63
C GLY A 177 -7.23 -13.14 -12.19
N GLY A 178 -6.18 -13.47 -11.43
CA GLY A 178 -4.78 -13.16 -11.74
C GLY A 178 -4.29 -11.91 -11.00
N PHE A 179 -2.97 -11.79 -10.85
CA PHE A 179 -2.36 -10.61 -10.22
C PHE A 179 -2.40 -9.41 -11.16
N LEU A 180 -2.88 -8.28 -10.65
CA LEU A 180 -2.96 -7.01 -11.35
C LEU A 180 -1.72 -6.15 -11.04
N GLY A 181 -1.33 -5.33 -12.02
CA GLY A 181 -0.26 -4.35 -11.85
C GLY A 181 -0.83 -2.98 -11.47
N SER A 182 -0.10 -2.23 -10.66
CA SER A 182 -0.34 -0.80 -10.39
C SER A 182 0.98 -0.05 -10.46
N GLY A 183 0.96 1.20 -10.91
CA GLY A 183 2.15 2.05 -10.85
C GLY A 183 2.39 2.46 -9.41
N LEU A 184 3.44 1.93 -8.78
CA LEU A 184 3.79 2.25 -7.39
C LEU A 184 5.19 2.85 -7.28
N GLU A 185 5.34 3.76 -6.33
CA GLU A 185 6.63 4.32 -5.94
C GLU A 185 6.79 4.25 -4.41
N VAL A 186 8.04 4.07 -4.00
CA VAL A 186 8.48 4.12 -2.61
C VAL A 186 9.10 5.47 -2.35
N LEU A 187 8.70 6.10 -1.25
CA LEU A 187 9.23 7.36 -0.77
C LEU A 187 10.13 7.05 0.43
N ALA A 188 11.43 6.94 0.18
CA ALA A 188 12.38 6.57 1.21
C ALA A 188 12.78 7.78 2.05
N ASN A 189 12.90 7.60 3.37
CA ASN A 189 13.33 8.65 4.28
C ASN A 189 14.33 8.11 5.33
N PRO A 190 15.48 8.78 5.55
CA PRO A 190 16.51 8.25 6.45
C PRO A 190 16.18 8.37 7.95
N VAL A 191 15.15 9.15 8.33
CA VAL A 191 14.84 9.48 9.73
C VAL A 191 13.38 9.21 10.13
N ALA A 192 12.55 8.83 9.18
CA ALA A 192 11.13 8.52 9.35
C ALA A 192 10.78 7.28 8.53
N GLN A 193 9.66 6.63 8.86
CA GLN A 193 9.16 5.48 8.12
C GLN A 193 9.05 5.74 6.60
N ASP A 194 9.60 4.83 5.82
CA ASP A 194 9.41 4.80 4.37
C ASP A 194 7.92 4.73 4.03
N GLN A 195 7.53 5.37 2.93
CA GLN A 195 6.14 5.38 2.45
C GLN A 195 6.03 4.69 1.09
N ILE A 196 4.82 4.25 0.76
CA ILE A 196 4.45 3.79 -0.57
C ILE A 196 3.22 4.56 -1.05
N ARG A 197 3.17 4.91 -2.33
CA ARG A 197 1.99 5.53 -2.95
C ARG A 197 1.73 5.02 -4.35
N ALA A 198 0.49 5.17 -4.80
CA ALA A 198 0.11 5.01 -6.19
C ALA A 198 0.62 6.20 -7.02
N VAL A 199 1.21 5.90 -8.17
CA VAL A 199 1.59 6.87 -9.18
C VAL A 199 0.37 7.11 -10.08
N PRO A 200 -0.12 8.36 -10.22
CA PRO A 200 -1.19 8.66 -11.16
C PRO A 200 -0.79 8.20 -12.57
N ALA A 201 -1.62 7.37 -13.20
CA ALA A 201 -1.37 6.94 -14.56
C ALA A 201 -1.29 8.19 -15.47
N PRO A 202 -0.28 8.33 -16.33
CA PRO A 202 -0.21 9.46 -17.24
C PRO A 202 -1.49 9.51 -18.07
N ALA A 203 -2.18 10.65 -18.07
CA ALA A 203 -3.52 10.84 -18.65
C ALA A 203 -3.67 10.33 -20.10
N ALA A 204 -2.57 10.25 -20.85
CA ALA A 204 -2.52 9.69 -22.20
C ALA A 204 -2.89 8.19 -22.27
N ALA A 205 -2.61 7.40 -21.23
CA ALA A 205 -2.95 5.97 -21.18
C ALA A 205 -4.47 5.75 -21.03
N LEU A 206 -5.17 6.62 -20.31
CA LEU A 206 -6.62 6.58 -20.14
C LEU A 206 -7.37 7.02 -21.40
N ALA A 207 -6.83 7.98 -22.15
CA ALA A 207 -7.42 8.43 -23.41
C ALA A 207 -7.39 7.35 -24.52
N LEU A 208 -6.38 6.48 -24.52
CA LEU A 208 -6.27 5.40 -25.51
C LEU A 208 -7.34 4.32 -25.32
N LEU A 209 -7.73 4.03 -24.08
CA LEU A 209 -8.80 3.05 -23.78
C LEU A 209 -10.19 3.62 -24.08
N ALA A 210 -10.41 4.92 -23.88
CA ALA A 210 -11.66 5.59 -24.26
C ALA A 210 -11.80 5.78 -25.79
N GLY A 211 -10.68 5.85 -26.52
CA GLY A 211 -10.66 6.06 -27.98
C GLY A 211 -11.01 4.83 -28.83
N LEU A 212 -10.99 3.63 -28.25
CA LEU A 212 -11.30 2.38 -28.97
C LEU A 212 -12.81 2.06 -29.04
N GLY A 213 -13.66 2.88 -28.43
CA GLY A 213 -15.11 2.64 -28.29
C GLY A 213 -16.03 3.41 -29.23
N ALA A 214 -15.54 4.19 -30.20
CA ALA A 214 -16.41 4.97 -31.09
C ALA A 214 -16.86 4.14 -32.32
N PRO A 215 -18.15 3.74 -32.44
CA PRO A 215 -18.63 3.10 -33.66
C PRO A 215 -18.64 4.10 -34.82
N VAL A 216 -17.88 3.78 -35.87
CA VAL A 216 -17.91 4.48 -37.16
C VAL A 216 -19.32 4.35 -37.76
N ARG A 217 -20.15 5.37 -37.56
CA ARG A 217 -21.46 5.48 -38.19
C ARG A 217 -21.24 5.77 -39.68
N ARG A 218 -21.20 4.71 -40.51
CA ARG A 218 -21.24 4.81 -41.97
C ARG A 218 -22.49 5.60 -42.38
N ARG A 219 -22.30 6.86 -42.78
CA ARG A 219 -23.27 7.56 -43.65
C ARG A 219 -23.19 6.90 -45.02
N ARG A 220 -24.24 6.14 -45.38
CA ARG A 220 -24.55 5.83 -46.77
C ARG A 220 -25.56 6.88 -47.24
N GLY A 221 -25.17 7.64 -48.27
CA GLY A 221 -26.11 8.24 -49.21
C GLY A 221 -26.61 7.19 -50.19
#